data_AF-A0A537LHU4-F1
#
_entry.id   AF-A0A537LHU4-F1
#
_cell.length_a   1.000
_cell.length_b   1.000
_cell.length_c   1.000
_cell.angle_alpha   90.00
_cell.angle_beta   90.00
_cell.angle_gamma   90.00
#
_symmetry.space_group_name_H-M   'P 1'
#
loop_
_entity.id
_entity.type
_entity.pdbx_description
1 polymer ?
#
loop_
_entity_poly.entity_id
_entity_poly.type
_entity_poly.pdbx_seq_one_letter_code
_entity_poly.pdbx_strand_id
1 'polypeptide(L)'
;MSRVEQALDRMLERGILPLLPNYVRRLYMDGGRLPISHRPGGTYSPRVRMWRPERWIGSTVTAMNPHPIPDEGISRISTPAGTIRLPVALRLRGLEILGPRAFAAYGADLPVLIKILDPAQTIGFHFHARDEDVWAYPARFGGQRFGKDEAYYFLDAPKGPIPYTHVGLVPGTTRRVLARAVAAGGGRVLELSPVIHQRIGEGFFVPAGVPHRPGTALTLEVQEPSDVY
;
A
#
# COMPACT_ATOMS: atom_id res chain seq x y z
N MET A 1 -26.74 8.05 20.05
CA MET A 1 -25.29 7.98 19.83
C MET A 1 -24.68 6.90 20.71
N SER A 2 -23.88 6.01 20.13
CA SER A 2 -23.13 5.00 20.90
C SER A 2 -22.08 5.65 21.81
N ARG A 3 -21.60 4.93 22.83
CA ARG A 3 -20.50 5.41 23.70
C ARG A 3 -19.23 5.71 22.91
N VAL A 4 -18.98 4.98 21.83
CA VAL A 4 -17.84 5.15 20.93
C VAL A 4 -17.98 6.42 20.08
N GLU A 5 -19.17 6.71 19.54
CA GLU A 5 -19.44 7.98 18.84
C GLU A 5 -19.24 9.20 19.73
N GLN A 6 -19.75 9.16 20.97
CA GLN A 6 -19.54 10.26 21.93
C GLN A 6 -18.05 10.44 22.27
N ALA A 7 -17.29 9.35 22.32
CA ALA A 7 -15.85 9.41 22.55
C ALA A 7 -15.10 9.99 21.35
N LEU A 8 -15.51 9.65 20.12
CA LEU A 8 -14.98 10.23 18.90
C LEU A 8 -15.19 11.76 18.87
N ASP A 9 -16.39 12.24 19.19
CA ASP A 9 -16.71 13.68 19.19
C ASP A 9 -15.81 14.46 20.17
N ARG A 10 -15.64 13.96 21.40
CA ARG A 10 -14.71 14.56 22.39
C ARG A 10 -13.25 14.53 21.94
N MET A 11 -12.85 13.57 21.12
CA MET A 11 -11.47 13.50 20.60
C MET A 11 -11.26 14.45 19.43
N LEU A 12 -12.27 14.67 18.60
CA LEU A 12 -12.25 15.66 17.52
C LEU A 12 -12.05 17.08 18.07
N GLU A 13 -12.67 17.42 19.20
CA GLU A 13 -12.43 18.69 19.90
C GLU A 13 -10.95 18.90 20.28
N ARG A 14 -10.21 17.82 20.52
CA ARG A 14 -8.77 17.84 20.85
C ARG A 14 -7.87 17.77 19.60
N GLY A 15 -8.44 17.49 18.43
CA GLY A 15 -7.72 17.45 17.15
C GLY A 15 -6.82 16.21 16.93
N ILE A 16 -6.88 15.18 17.78
CA ILE A 16 -6.00 14.00 17.65
C ILE A 16 -6.84 12.72 17.68
N LEU A 17 -6.68 11.90 16.62
CA LEU A 17 -7.30 10.58 16.48
C LEU A 17 -6.21 9.50 16.42
N PRO A 18 -5.90 8.80 17.52
CA PRO A 18 -4.87 7.77 17.56
C PRO A 18 -5.33 6.52 16.81
N LEU A 19 -4.52 6.11 15.83
CA LEU A 19 -4.74 4.89 15.05
C LEU A 19 -4.06 3.68 15.70
N LEU A 20 -4.76 2.55 15.71
CA LEU A 20 -4.15 1.26 16.05
C LEU A 20 -3.20 0.80 14.94
N PRO A 21 -2.11 0.08 15.27
CA PRO A 21 -1.28 -0.59 14.26
C PRO A 21 -2.12 -1.51 13.36
N ASN A 22 -1.86 -1.45 12.05
CA ASN A 22 -2.61 -2.20 11.04
C ASN A 22 -1.60 -2.87 10.11
N TYR A 23 -1.42 -4.17 10.27
CA TYR A 23 -0.42 -4.95 9.53
C TYR A 23 -1.11 -5.89 8.57
N VAL A 24 -0.60 -5.94 7.34
CA VAL A 24 -1.25 -6.64 6.23
C VAL A 24 -0.42 -7.83 5.80
N ARG A 25 -1.10 -8.96 5.55
CA ARG A 25 -0.44 -10.18 5.09
C ARG A 25 -0.07 -10.08 3.61
N ARG A 26 1.09 -10.61 3.24
CA ARG A 26 1.54 -10.76 1.85
C ARG A 26 2.30 -12.06 1.61
N LEU A 27 2.47 -12.40 0.34
CA LEU A 27 3.21 -13.57 -0.13
C LEU A 27 4.73 -13.40 -0.07
N TYR A 28 5.23 -12.17 0.02
CA TYR A 28 6.67 -11.91 0.14
C TYR A 28 7.09 -11.82 1.61
N MET A 29 8.31 -12.25 1.87
CA MET A 29 8.87 -12.34 3.22
C MET A 29 9.12 -10.95 3.83
N ASP A 30 8.80 -10.79 5.12
CA ASP A 30 9.12 -9.58 5.89
C ASP A 30 10.61 -9.49 6.24
N GLY A 31 11.17 -8.28 6.26
CA GLY A 31 12.56 -8.01 6.60
C GLY A 31 12.86 -7.95 8.10
N GLY A 32 11.84 -8.06 8.98
CA GLY A 32 12.02 -7.99 10.43
C GLY A 32 12.41 -6.59 10.94
N ARG A 33 12.03 -5.54 10.22
CA ARG A 33 12.25 -4.12 10.61
C ARG A 33 10.99 -3.48 11.17
N LEU A 34 9.80 -4.07 10.94
CA LEU A 34 8.56 -3.67 11.62
C LEU A 34 8.52 -4.18 13.07
N PRO A 35 7.84 -3.49 14.01
CA PRO A 35 7.83 -3.84 15.44
C PRO A 35 6.91 -5.04 15.77
N ILE A 36 6.75 -5.97 14.83
CA ILE A 36 6.08 -7.28 15.00
C ILE A 36 7.11 -8.39 15.15
N SER A 37 8.28 -8.25 14.51
CA SER A 37 9.39 -9.20 14.57
C SER A 37 10.70 -8.50 14.27
N HIS A 38 11.78 -8.91 14.93
CA HIS A 38 13.13 -8.35 14.76
C HIS A 38 14.07 -9.26 13.97
N ARG A 39 13.52 -10.25 13.25
CA ARG A 39 14.27 -11.16 12.38
C ARG A 39 13.55 -11.31 11.04
N PRO A 40 14.28 -11.36 9.92
CA PRO A 40 13.68 -11.63 8.61
C PRO A 40 12.82 -12.90 8.62
N GLY A 41 11.62 -12.79 8.04
CA GLY A 41 10.63 -13.86 7.94
C GLY A 41 9.96 -14.23 9.26
N GLY A 42 10.20 -13.48 10.33
CA GLY A 42 9.73 -13.83 11.66
C GLY A 42 8.22 -13.73 11.86
N THR A 43 7.49 -13.15 10.89
CA THR A 43 6.02 -13.06 10.93
C THR A 43 5.31 -14.17 10.14
N TYR A 44 6.03 -15.16 9.61
CA TYR A 44 5.44 -16.24 8.82
C TYR A 44 4.29 -16.94 9.57
N SER A 45 3.14 -17.08 8.89
CA SER A 45 2.01 -17.84 9.38
C SER A 45 1.85 -19.13 8.56
N PRO A 46 2.17 -20.31 9.10
CA PRO A 46 2.06 -21.58 8.38
C PRO A 46 0.64 -21.88 7.88
N ARG A 47 -0.40 -21.42 8.60
CA ARG A 47 -1.81 -21.66 8.28
C ARG A 47 -2.22 -21.04 6.94
N VAL A 48 -1.69 -19.86 6.63
CA VAL A 48 -2.04 -19.10 5.41
C VAL A 48 -0.85 -18.96 4.45
N ARG A 49 0.34 -19.44 4.85
CA ARG A 49 1.59 -19.42 4.08
C ARG A 49 1.98 -18.01 3.61
N MET A 50 1.84 -17.04 4.51
CA MET A 50 2.08 -15.61 4.26
C MET A 50 2.83 -14.97 5.43
N TRP A 51 3.46 -13.83 5.18
CA TRP A 51 4.10 -12.96 6.17
C TRP A 51 3.27 -11.69 6.35
N ARG A 52 3.68 -10.81 7.27
CA ARG A 52 3.11 -9.46 7.46
C ARG A 52 4.18 -8.39 7.22
N PRO A 53 4.60 -8.17 5.95
CA PRO A 53 5.67 -7.24 5.62
C PRO A 53 5.18 -5.80 5.44
N GLU A 54 3.88 -5.53 5.56
CA GLU A 54 3.32 -4.19 5.35
C GLU A 54 2.64 -3.67 6.61
N ARG A 55 2.83 -2.38 6.90
CA ARG A 55 2.02 -1.62 7.86
C ARG A 55 1.26 -0.53 7.14
N TRP A 56 -0.06 -0.58 7.17
CA TRP A 56 -0.94 0.42 6.55
C TRP A 56 -1.32 1.48 7.58
N ILE A 57 -1.34 2.74 7.16
CA ILE A 57 -1.55 3.90 8.03
C ILE A 57 -2.76 4.68 7.50
N GLY A 58 -3.77 4.87 8.34
CA GLY A 58 -4.98 5.62 7.96
C GLY A 58 -5.77 4.98 6.82
N SER A 59 -5.67 3.67 6.61
CA SER A 59 -6.28 3.03 5.45
C SER A 59 -7.79 2.83 5.59
N THR A 60 -8.50 3.13 4.52
CA THR A 60 -9.90 2.75 4.25
C THR A 60 -10.02 1.63 3.21
N VAL A 61 -8.88 1.16 2.68
CA VAL A 61 -8.79 0.14 1.64
C VAL A 61 -8.77 -1.25 2.28
N THR A 62 -9.51 -2.19 1.68
CA THR A 62 -9.45 -3.62 2.05
C THR A 62 -8.30 -4.27 1.29
N ALA A 63 -7.43 -4.97 2.01
CA ALA A 63 -6.31 -5.67 1.41
C ALA A 63 -6.78 -6.83 0.51
N MET A 64 -6.20 -6.93 -0.68
CA MET A 64 -6.46 -8.01 -1.63
C MET A 64 -5.42 -9.11 -1.43
N ASN A 65 -5.88 -10.29 -1.02
CA ASN A 65 -5.05 -11.46 -0.74
C ASN A 65 -5.76 -12.75 -1.20
N PRO A 66 -5.03 -13.84 -1.55
CA PRO A 66 -5.64 -15.13 -1.95
C PRO A 66 -6.56 -15.75 -0.89
N HIS A 67 -6.31 -15.45 0.39
CA HIS A 67 -7.12 -15.89 1.52
C HIS A 67 -7.60 -14.66 2.32
N PRO A 68 -8.63 -13.95 1.81
CA PRO A 68 -9.07 -12.68 2.39
C PRO A 68 -9.61 -12.92 3.80
N ILE A 69 -9.32 -11.99 4.71
CA ILE A 69 -9.97 -11.91 6.02
C ILE A 69 -10.75 -10.59 6.10
N PRO A 70 -11.89 -10.58 6.81
CA PRO A 70 -12.68 -9.36 6.97
C PRO A 70 -11.85 -8.20 7.55
N ASP A 71 -12.02 -7.02 6.96
CA ASP A 71 -11.37 -5.77 7.36
C ASP A 71 -9.82 -5.78 7.37
N GLU A 72 -9.15 -6.73 6.70
CA GLU A 72 -7.70 -6.65 6.52
C GLU A 72 -7.34 -5.36 5.78
N GLY A 73 -6.36 -4.61 6.29
CA GLY A 73 -6.00 -3.33 5.72
C GLY A 73 -6.88 -2.17 6.20
N ILE A 74 -8.01 -2.38 6.88
CA ILE A 74 -8.82 -1.26 7.42
C ILE A 74 -8.25 -0.75 8.74
N SER A 75 -7.81 0.51 8.76
CA SER A 75 -7.34 1.17 9.98
C SER A 75 -8.48 1.41 10.97
N ARG A 76 -8.12 1.46 12.26
CA ARG A 76 -9.05 1.64 13.38
C ARG A 76 -8.57 2.76 14.28
N ILE A 77 -9.50 3.59 14.73
CA ILE A 77 -9.26 4.63 15.73
C ILE A 77 -9.46 4.00 17.12
N SER A 78 -8.49 4.22 18.01
CA SER A 78 -8.59 3.86 19.42
C SER A 78 -9.31 4.96 20.19
N THR A 79 -10.38 4.63 20.90
CA THR A 79 -11.12 5.58 21.75
C THR A 79 -11.17 5.07 23.19
N PRO A 80 -11.39 5.93 24.19
CA PRO A 80 -11.61 5.49 25.57
C PRO A 80 -12.80 4.53 25.75
N ALA A 81 -13.74 4.50 24.81
CA ALA A 81 -14.94 3.65 24.88
C ALA A 81 -14.84 2.38 24.01
N GLY A 82 -13.71 2.13 23.36
CA GLY A 82 -13.50 1.00 22.44
C GLY A 82 -12.87 1.44 21.11
N THR A 83 -13.04 0.63 20.07
CA THR A 83 -12.44 0.89 18.75
C THR A 83 -13.51 1.19 17.71
N ILE A 84 -13.18 2.03 16.73
CA ILE A 84 -14.03 2.30 15.58
C ILE A 84 -13.23 2.18 14.29
N ARG A 85 -13.80 1.53 13.27
CA ARG A 85 -13.18 1.44 11.94
C ARG A 85 -13.16 2.82 11.31
N LEU A 86 -12.03 3.19 10.71
CA LEU A 86 -11.86 4.51 10.10
C LEU A 86 -12.92 4.83 9.04
N PRO A 87 -13.32 3.91 8.13
CA PRO A 87 -14.45 4.15 7.22
C PRO A 87 -15.77 4.47 7.92
N VAL A 88 -16.01 3.92 9.13
CA VAL A 88 -17.22 4.22 9.90
C VAL A 88 -17.11 5.62 10.49
N ALA A 89 -15.96 5.98 11.06
CA ALA A 89 -15.73 7.33 11.59
C ALA A 89 -15.87 8.40 10.51
N LEU A 90 -15.32 8.17 9.31
CA LEU A 90 -15.46 9.08 8.17
C LEU A 90 -16.91 9.24 7.69
N ARG A 91 -17.72 8.18 7.73
CA ARG A 91 -19.16 8.32 7.42
C ARG A 91 -19.93 9.11 8.47
N LEU A 92 -19.51 9.06 9.73
CA LEU A 92 -20.17 9.74 10.84
C LEU A 92 -19.74 11.21 10.97
N ARG A 93 -18.45 11.49 10.77
CA ARG A 93 -17.78 12.78 11.06
C ARG A 93 -16.74 13.15 9.99
N GLY A 94 -16.99 12.79 8.74
CA GLY A 94 -16.01 12.98 7.66
C GLY A 94 -15.70 14.44 7.39
N LEU A 95 -16.69 15.34 7.55
CA LEU A 95 -16.49 16.77 7.38
C LEU A 95 -15.51 17.33 8.41
N GLU A 96 -15.61 16.88 9.67
CA GLU A 96 -14.74 17.29 10.77
C GLU A 96 -13.35 16.64 10.67
N ILE A 97 -13.28 15.37 10.24
CA ILE A 97 -12.03 14.61 10.13
C ILE A 97 -11.20 15.08 8.93
N LEU A 98 -11.82 15.27 7.76
CA LEU A 98 -11.13 15.60 6.51
C LEU A 98 -11.09 17.11 6.24
N GLY A 99 -11.97 17.88 6.87
CA GLY A 99 -12.23 19.27 6.54
C GLY A 99 -13.10 19.43 5.28
N PRO A 100 -13.66 20.63 5.06
CA PRO A 100 -14.66 20.88 4.02
C PRO A 100 -14.13 20.62 2.62
N ARG A 101 -12.87 20.99 2.34
CA ARG A 101 -12.29 20.84 1.00
C ARG A 101 -12.13 19.37 0.60
N ALA A 102 -11.54 18.55 1.45
CA ALA A 102 -11.29 17.14 1.14
C ALA A 102 -12.60 16.34 1.16
N PHE A 103 -13.50 16.61 2.12
CA PHE A 103 -14.80 15.96 2.16
C PHE A 103 -15.66 16.28 0.92
N ALA A 104 -15.64 17.53 0.43
CA ALA A 104 -16.34 17.89 -0.80
C ALA A 104 -15.79 17.15 -2.04
N ALA A 105 -14.48 16.92 -2.10
CA ALA A 105 -13.84 16.27 -3.24
C ALA A 105 -13.95 14.74 -3.23
N TYR A 106 -13.82 14.11 -2.05
CA TYR A 106 -13.68 12.65 -1.94
C TYR A 106 -14.80 11.97 -1.14
N GLY A 107 -15.65 12.73 -0.46
CA GLY A 107 -16.68 12.23 0.43
C GLY A 107 -16.10 11.68 1.73
N ALA A 108 -16.77 10.65 2.28
CA ALA A 108 -16.38 9.98 3.51
C ALA A 108 -15.24 8.96 3.32
N ASP A 109 -14.20 9.34 2.58
CA ASP A 109 -13.07 8.46 2.24
C ASP A 109 -11.75 9.24 2.17
N LEU A 110 -10.63 8.55 2.33
CA LEU A 110 -9.30 9.15 2.21
C LEU A 110 -8.79 9.00 0.77
N PRO A 111 -8.23 10.09 0.18
CA PRO A 111 -7.73 10.06 -1.18
C PRO A 111 -6.37 9.38 -1.34
N VAL A 112 -5.84 8.78 -0.27
CA VAL A 112 -4.51 8.17 -0.24
C VAL A 112 -4.50 6.93 0.65
N LEU A 113 -3.64 5.98 0.29
CA LEU A 113 -3.21 4.87 1.12
C LEU A 113 -1.72 5.03 1.42
N ILE A 114 -1.36 5.02 2.72
CA ILE A 114 0.02 5.13 3.17
C ILE A 114 0.45 3.78 3.76
N LYS A 115 1.62 3.31 3.37
CA LYS A 115 2.18 2.04 3.83
C LYS A 115 3.65 2.17 4.22
N ILE A 116 4.08 1.35 5.16
CA ILE A 116 5.49 1.00 5.33
C ILE A 116 5.67 -0.42 4.81
N LEU A 117 6.48 -0.57 3.76
CA LEU A 117 6.87 -1.84 3.18
C LEU A 117 8.19 -2.30 3.77
N ASP A 118 8.22 -3.52 4.30
CA ASP A 118 9.39 -4.18 4.88
C ASP A 118 9.75 -5.47 4.10
N PRO A 119 10.16 -5.38 2.82
CA PRO A 119 10.55 -6.54 2.02
C PRO A 119 11.92 -7.12 2.41
N ALA A 120 11.99 -8.42 2.74
CA ALA A 120 13.25 -9.18 2.78
C ALA A 120 13.71 -9.65 1.39
N GLN A 121 12.77 -9.69 0.45
CA GLN A 121 12.97 -10.06 -0.96
C GLN A 121 12.25 -9.03 -1.82
N THR A 122 12.66 -8.88 -3.07
CA THR A 122 11.97 -8.00 -4.01
C THR A 122 10.50 -8.37 -4.16
N ILE A 123 9.66 -7.37 -4.37
CA ILE A 123 8.28 -7.58 -4.82
C ILE A 123 8.32 -7.99 -6.31
N GLY A 124 7.24 -8.55 -6.87
CA GLY A 124 7.19 -8.97 -8.27
C GLY A 124 7.38 -7.79 -9.25
N PHE A 125 7.79 -8.07 -10.49
CA PHE A 125 7.79 -7.05 -11.55
C PHE A 125 6.36 -6.87 -12.05
N HIS A 126 5.80 -5.68 -11.91
CA HIS A 126 4.38 -5.39 -12.14
C HIS A 126 4.18 -3.93 -12.58
N PHE A 127 2.96 -3.55 -12.92
CA PHE A 127 2.57 -2.17 -13.20
C PHE A 127 1.12 -1.99 -12.78
N HIS A 128 0.74 -0.76 -12.42
CA HIS A 128 -0.63 -0.47 -12.03
C HIS A 128 -1.45 0.11 -13.18
N ALA A 129 -2.77 -0.11 -13.12
CA ALA A 129 -3.72 0.53 -14.01
C ALA A 129 -3.84 2.03 -13.71
N ARG A 130 -4.04 2.83 -14.75
CA ARG A 130 -4.33 4.26 -14.61
C ARG A 130 -5.81 4.47 -14.28
N ASP A 131 -6.14 5.67 -13.82
CA ASP A 131 -7.53 6.10 -13.63
C ASP A 131 -8.40 5.80 -14.85
N GLU A 132 -7.93 6.14 -16.06
CA GLU A 132 -8.72 5.91 -17.28
C GLU A 132 -8.94 4.42 -17.56
N ASP A 133 -7.97 3.57 -17.23
CA ASP A 133 -8.11 2.11 -17.37
C ASP A 133 -9.14 1.58 -16.37
N VAL A 134 -9.11 2.07 -15.14
CA VAL A 134 -10.06 1.69 -14.07
C VAL A 134 -11.49 2.08 -14.45
N TRP A 135 -11.68 3.30 -14.94
CA TRP A 135 -13.00 3.80 -15.35
C TRP A 135 -13.51 3.16 -16.65
N ALA A 136 -12.62 2.83 -17.59
CA ALA A 136 -13.00 2.15 -18.83
C ALA A 136 -13.37 0.68 -18.60
N TYR A 137 -12.78 0.02 -17.61
CA TYR A 137 -12.96 -1.42 -17.36
C TYR A 137 -13.32 -1.76 -15.91
N PRO A 138 -14.38 -1.17 -15.32
CA PRO A 138 -14.68 -1.28 -13.88
C PRO A 138 -14.93 -2.73 -13.40
N ALA A 139 -15.44 -3.59 -14.29
CA ALA A 139 -15.64 -5.01 -14.01
C ALA A 139 -14.32 -5.78 -13.79
N ARG A 140 -13.20 -5.31 -14.34
CA ARG A 140 -11.86 -5.90 -14.14
C ARG A 140 -11.22 -5.45 -12.83
N PHE A 141 -11.62 -4.29 -12.33
CA PHE A 141 -11.03 -3.66 -11.15
C PHE A 141 -11.93 -3.71 -9.92
N GLY A 142 -12.94 -4.60 -9.93
CA GLY A 142 -13.75 -4.89 -8.74
C GLY A 142 -14.48 -3.69 -8.16
N GLY A 143 -14.84 -2.70 -8.99
CA GLY A 143 -15.51 -1.48 -8.55
C GLY A 143 -14.59 -0.45 -7.88
N GLN A 144 -13.28 -0.54 -8.07
CA GLN A 144 -12.36 0.53 -7.69
C GLN A 144 -12.67 1.84 -8.42
N ARG A 145 -12.31 2.95 -7.77
CA ARG A 145 -12.57 4.31 -8.23
C ARG A 145 -11.33 5.00 -8.81
N PHE A 146 -10.14 4.52 -8.45
CA PHE A 146 -8.86 5.15 -8.75
C PHE A 146 -7.90 4.11 -9.31
N GLY A 147 -6.96 4.58 -10.12
CA GLY A 147 -5.73 3.89 -10.47
C GLY A 147 -4.83 3.74 -9.25
N LYS A 148 -3.53 3.64 -9.51
CA LYS A 148 -2.53 3.50 -8.45
C LYS A 148 -1.19 4.09 -8.86
N ASP A 149 -1.17 5.41 -8.89
CA ASP A 149 0.06 6.18 -8.75
C ASP A 149 0.69 5.93 -7.37
N GLU A 150 2.02 5.85 -7.32
CA GLU A 150 2.76 5.59 -6.10
C GLU A 150 3.96 6.54 -5.95
N ALA A 151 4.29 6.89 -4.71
CA ALA A 151 5.47 7.66 -4.35
C ALA A 151 6.22 6.92 -3.23
N TYR A 152 7.50 6.65 -3.45
CA TYR A 152 8.35 5.92 -2.53
C TYR A 152 9.30 6.86 -1.82
N TYR A 153 9.57 6.58 -0.55
CA TYR A 153 10.62 7.21 0.25
C TYR A 153 11.33 6.17 1.11
N PHE A 154 12.65 6.10 1.02
CA PHE A 154 13.45 5.06 1.69
C PHE A 154 13.85 5.51 3.10
N LEU A 155 13.33 4.78 4.09
CA LEU A 155 13.50 5.07 5.51
C LEU A 155 14.88 4.67 6.01
N ASP A 156 15.34 5.35 7.06
CA ASP A 156 16.64 5.10 7.70
C ASP A 156 16.67 3.75 8.45
N ALA A 157 16.98 2.69 7.69
CA ALA A 157 17.09 1.32 8.15
C ALA A 157 17.96 0.49 7.18
N PRO A 158 18.46 -0.69 7.59
CA PRO A 158 19.17 -1.59 6.70
C PRO A 158 18.35 -1.95 5.45
N LYS A 159 18.94 -1.84 4.26
CA LYS A 159 18.24 -1.96 2.97
C LYS A 159 17.92 -3.38 2.52
N GLY A 160 18.38 -4.41 3.24
CA GLY A 160 18.30 -5.79 2.77
C GLY A 160 19.22 -6.09 1.57
N PRO A 161 19.14 -7.31 1.00
CA PRO A 161 20.13 -7.84 0.07
C PRO A 161 20.05 -7.30 -1.37
N ILE A 162 18.90 -6.76 -1.79
CA ILE A 162 18.67 -6.30 -3.16
C ILE A 162 18.14 -4.85 -3.12
N PRO A 163 19.01 -3.87 -2.78
CA PRO A 163 18.63 -2.47 -2.61
C PRO A 163 18.44 -1.75 -3.95
N TYR A 164 17.85 -2.41 -4.94
CA TYR A 164 17.67 -1.89 -6.29
C TYR A 164 16.23 -2.07 -6.72
N THR A 165 15.58 -0.99 -7.14
CA THR A 165 14.26 -1.04 -7.74
C THR A 165 14.42 -1.00 -9.26
N HIS A 166 13.79 -1.94 -9.98
CA HIS A 166 13.61 -1.76 -11.43
C HIS A 166 12.47 -0.78 -11.68
N VAL A 167 12.64 0.23 -12.53
CA VAL A 167 11.57 1.21 -12.84
C VAL A 167 11.61 1.60 -14.31
N GLY A 168 10.49 1.41 -15.01
CA GLY A 168 10.34 1.69 -16.42
C GLY A 168 10.94 0.61 -17.31
N LEU A 169 11.07 0.93 -18.60
CA LEU A 169 11.66 0.05 -19.62
C LEU A 169 12.79 0.77 -20.32
N VAL A 170 13.79 0.02 -20.80
CA VAL A 170 14.87 0.57 -21.62
C VAL A 170 14.30 1.17 -22.91
N PRO A 171 14.79 2.33 -23.37
CA PRO A 171 14.32 2.96 -24.60
C PRO A 171 14.35 2.00 -25.79
N GLY A 172 13.29 2.02 -26.60
CA GLY A 172 13.13 1.11 -27.75
C GLY A 172 12.48 -0.24 -27.41
N THR A 173 12.17 -0.53 -26.13
CA THR A 173 11.38 -1.72 -25.77
C THR A 173 9.98 -1.64 -26.37
N THR A 174 9.68 -2.52 -27.32
CA THR A 174 8.34 -2.62 -27.92
C THR A 174 7.42 -3.54 -27.13
N ARG A 175 6.10 -3.37 -27.26
CA ARG A 175 5.10 -4.28 -26.66
C ARG A 175 5.34 -5.75 -27.03
N ARG A 176 5.78 -6.03 -28.26
CA ARG A 176 6.10 -7.39 -28.72
C ARG A 176 7.31 -7.97 -27.99
N VAL A 177 8.36 -7.17 -27.79
CA VAL A 177 9.55 -7.60 -27.04
C VAL A 177 9.20 -7.84 -25.58
N LEU A 178 8.46 -6.91 -24.96
CA LEU A 178 8.00 -7.04 -23.58
C LEU A 178 7.14 -8.31 -23.38
N ALA A 179 6.15 -8.54 -24.25
CA ALA A 179 5.27 -9.70 -24.16
C ALA A 179 6.05 -11.03 -24.30
N ARG A 180 7.05 -11.09 -25.19
CA ARG A 180 7.92 -12.26 -25.32
C ARG A 180 8.78 -12.48 -24.07
N ALA A 181 9.32 -11.43 -23.49
CA ALA A 181 10.13 -11.52 -22.27
C ALA A 181 9.29 -11.98 -21.06
N VAL A 182 8.05 -11.49 -20.94
CA VAL A 182 7.10 -11.95 -19.91
C VAL A 182 6.74 -13.42 -20.13
N ALA A 183 6.39 -13.82 -21.36
CA ALA A 183 6.02 -15.20 -21.68
C ALA A 183 7.18 -16.20 -21.48
N ALA A 184 8.42 -15.77 -21.74
CA ALA A 184 9.61 -16.59 -21.51
C ALA A 184 9.87 -16.86 -20.02
N GLY A 185 9.34 -16.04 -19.11
CA GLY A 185 9.54 -16.19 -17.68
C GLY A 185 11.01 -16.01 -17.26
N GLY A 186 11.40 -16.62 -16.14
CA GLY A 186 12.80 -16.67 -15.69
C GLY A 186 13.45 -15.32 -15.39
N GLY A 187 12.68 -14.25 -15.24
CA GLY A 187 13.21 -12.89 -15.01
C GLY A 187 13.68 -12.16 -16.26
N ARG A 188 13.46 -12.68 -17.48
CA ARG A 188 13.85 -12.02 -18.75
C ARG A 188 13.30 -10.60 -18.90
N VAL A 189 12.14 -10.31 -18.30
CA VAL A 189 11.57 -8.96 -18.29
C VAL A 189 12.47 -7.94 -17.57
N LEU A 190 13.27 -8.38 -16.60
CA LEU A 190 14.19 -7.52 -15.86
C LEU A 190 15.37 -7.03 -16.71
N GLU A 191 15.73 -7.78 -17.76
CA GLU A 191 16.74 -7.37 -18.75
C GLU A 191 16.28 -6.15 -19.57
N LEU A 192 14.97 -5.87 -19.56
CA LEU A 192 14.35 -4.75 -20.28
C LEU A 192 14.12 -3.54 -19.39
N SER A 193 14.53 -3.55 -18.12
CA SER A 193 14.19 -2.49 -17.16
C SER A 193 15.44 -1.96 -16.45
N PRO A 194 15.69 -0.64 -16.48
CA PRO A 194 16.80 -0.05 -15.74
C PRO A 194 16.56 -0.16 -14.23
N VAL A 195 17.64 -0.12 -13.46
CA VAL A 195 17.61 -0.16 -12.01
C VAL A 195 18.04 1.17 -11.40
N ILE A 196 17.42 1.51 -10.28
CA ILE A 196 17.83 2.61 -9.42
C ILE A 196 18.22 2.06 -8.06
N HIS A 197 19.33 2.55 -7.52
CA HIS A 197 19.75 2.21 -6.17
C HIS A 197 18.86 2.93 -5.16
N GLN A 198 18.34 2.19 -4.18
CA GLN A 198 17.48 2.71 -3.13
C GLN A 198 18.34 3.48 -2.10
N ARG A 199 18.49 4.79 -2.30
CA ARG A 199 19.29 5.66 -1.43
C ARG A 199 18.43 6.12 -0.24
N ILE A 200 18.93 5.95 0.98
CA ILE A 200 18.19 6.34 2.20
C ILE A 200 17.96 7.85 2.20
N GLY A 201 16.78 8.28 2.63
CA GLY A 201 16.37 9.68 2.63
C GLY A 201 15.99 10.22 1.24
N GLU A 202 16.03 9.37 0.22
CA GLU A 202 15.57 9.69 -1.13
C GLU A 202 14.36 8.84 -1.50
N GLY A 203 13.82 9.10 -2.68
CA GLY A 203 12.57 8.53 -3.14
C GLY A 203 12.32 8.83 -4.60
N PHE A 204 11.22 8.33 -5.12
CA PHE A 204 10.77 8.64 -6.48
C PHE A 204 9.27 8.42 -6.62
N PHE A 205 8.71 9.04 -7.63
CA PHE A 205 7.33 8.86 -8.05
C PHE A 205 7.27 7.80 -9.16
N VAL A 206 6.31 6.89 -9.06
CA VAL A 206 6.00 5.86 -10.05
C VAL A 206 4.57 6.11 -10.54
N PRO A 207 4.42 6.75 -11.71
CA PRO A 207 3.11 6.88 -12.34
C PRO A 207 2.52 5.51 -12.69
N ALA A 208 1.21 5.38 -12.61
CA ALA A 208 0.46 4.23 -13.09
C ALA A 208 0.76 3.95 -14.57
N GLY A 209 0.85 2.67 -14.90
CA GLY A 209 1.30 2.18 -16.21
C GLY A 209 2.82 2.12 -16.37
N VAL A 210 3.62 2.61 -15.42
CA VAL A 210 5.08 2.40 -15.41
C VAL A 210 5.40 1.06 -14.72
N PRO A 211 6.00 0.09 -15.45
CA PRO A 211 6.35 -1.17 -14.84
C PRO A 211 7.54 -1.02 -13.91
N HIS A 212 7.49 -1.68 -12.76
CA HIS A 212 8.49 -1.57 -11.74
C HIS A 212 8.58 -2.83 -10.87
N ARG A 213 9.66 -2.95 -10.11
CA ARG A 213 9.91 -4.04 -9.17
C ARG A 213 10.62 -3.49 -7.93
N PRO A 214 9.90 -3.28 -6.82
CA PRO A 214 10.47 -2.79 -5.58
C PRO A 214 11.63 -3.66 -5.08
N GLY A 215 12.74 -3.00 -4.72
CA GLY A 215 13.88 -3.62 -4.02
C GLY A 215 13.59 -3.90 -2.55
N THR A 216 14.63 -4.12 -1.74
CA THR A 216 14.49 -4.57 -0.36
C THR A 216 14.59 -3.48 0.71
N ALA A 217 14.77 -2.20 0.34
CA ALA A 217 14.82 -1.11 1.30
C ALA A 217 13.49 -0.93 2.05
N LEU A 218 13.57 -0.54 3.32
CA LEU A 218 12.39 -0.18 4.11
C LEU A 218 11.78 1.08 3.50
N THR A 219 10.55 1.00 3.04
CA THR A 219 9.97 2.02 2.15
C THR A 219 8.68 2.56 2.75
N LEU A 220 8.59 3.89 2.89
CA LEU A 220 7.30 4.57 3.02
C LEU A 220 6.73 4.73 1.62
N GLU A 221 5.59 4.10 1.36
CA GLU A 221 4.84 4.20 0.11
C GLU A 221 3.59 5.04 0.36
N VAL A 222 3.40 6.09 -0.43
CA VAL A 222 2.17 6.86 -0.49
C VAL A 222 1.58 6.64 -1.87
N GLN A 223 0.34 6.18 -1.93
CA GLN A 223 -0.31 5.82 -3.19
C GLN A 223 -1.78 6.21 -3.17
N GLU A 224 -2.43 6.13 -4.33
CA GLU A 224 -3.89 6.22 -4.42
C GLU A 224 -4.57 5.06 -3.65
N PRO A 225 -5.84 5.19 -3.22
CA PRO A 225 -6.47 4.23 -2.32
C PRO A 225 -6.95 2.96 -3.07
N SER A 226 -5.98 2.19 -3.58
CA SER A 226 -6.15 0.97 -4.36
C SER A 226 -5.20 -0.15 -3.90
N ASP A 227 -5.67 -1.40 -3.88
CA ASP A 227 -4.81 -2.58 -3.65
C ASP A 227 -4.84 -3.56 -4.83
N VAL A 228 -5.05 -3.05 -6.06
CA VAL A 228 -4.94 -3.87 -7.29
C VAL A 228 -3.47 -4.06 -7.67
N TYR A 229 -3.18 -5.25 -8.18
CA TYR A 229 -1.89 -5.69 -8.74
C TYR A 229 -1.95 -5.74 -10.27
#